data_AF-A0A2G9PNK1-F1
#
_entry.id   AF-A0A2G9PNK1-F1
#
_cell.length_a   1.000
_cell.length_b   1.000
_cell.length_c   1.000
_cell.angle_alpha   90.00
_cell.angle_beta   90.00
_cell.angle_gamma   90.00
#
_symmetry.space_group_name_H-M   'P 1'
#
loop_
_entity.id
_entity.type
_entity.pdbx_description
1 polymer ?
#
loop_
_entity_poly.entity_id
_entity_poly.type
_entity_poly.pdbx_seq_one_letter_code
_entity_poly.pdbx_strand_id
1 'polypeptide(L)' 'MALEDGRCVTSCSSEYYFALPKANGFKTCKRCDGSCSTCSGPGERNCTSCPEGYLLEGSTCMVGTICKD' A
#
# COMPACT_ATOMS: atom_id res chain seq x y z
N MET A 1 -10.32 -9.99 10.22
CA MET A 1 -9.64 -11.02 9.42
C MET A 1 -9.76 -10.66 7.94
N ALA A 2 -8.71 -10.88 7.17
CA ALA A 2 -8.66 -10.66 5.73
C ALA A 2 -7.95 -11.84 5.05
N LEU A 3 -8.28 -12.09 3.78
CA LEU A 3 -7.63 -13.14 3.00
C LEU A 3 -6.34 -12.60 2.35
N GLU A 4 -5.21 -13.22 2.63
CA GLU A 4 -3.89 -12.97 2.03
C GLU A 4 -3.34 -14.31 1.54
N ASP A 5 -3.12 -14.46 0.23
CA ASP A 5 -2.54 -15.68 -0.38
C ASP A 5 -3.24 -17.00 0.05
N GLY A 6 -4.58 -16.98 0.12
CA GLY A 6 -5.37 -18.15 0.56
C GLY A 6 -5.35 -18.41 2.07
N ARG A 7 -4.74 -17.53 2.87
CA ARG A 7 -4.71 -17.60 4.33
C ARG A 7 -5.51 -16.45 4.94
N CYS A 8 -6.23 -16.74 6.02
CA CYS A 8 -6.91 -15.71 6.80
C CYS A 8 -5.94 -15.10 7.81
N VAL A 9 -5.58 -13.84 7.60
CA VAL A 9 -4.71 -13.07 8.48
C VAL A 9 -5.51 -12.02 9.25
N THR A 10 -5.05 -11.65 10.45
CA THR A 10 -5.64 -10.58 11.26
C THR A 10 -5.11 -9.20 10.86
N SER A 11 -3.86 -9.15 10.39
CA SER A 11 -3.20 -7.98 9.80
C SER A 11 -2.60 -8.36 8.46
N CYS A 12 -2.74 -7.49 7.46
CA CYS A 12 -2.02 -7.64 6.20
C CYS A 12 -0.53 -7.34 6.40
N SER A 13 0.31 -7.94 5.55
CA SER A 13 1.73 -7.57 5.47
C SER A 13 1.90 -6.09 5.08
N SER A 14 3.04 -5.48 5.40
CA SER A 14 3.30 -4.04 5.19
C SER A 14 3.15 -3.58 3.73
N GLU A 15 3.43 -4.47 2.77
CA GLU A 15 3.21 -4.23 1.33
C GLU A 15 1.75 -4.44 0.89
N TYR A 16 0.82 -4.68 1.81
CA TYR A 16 -0.57 -4.97 1.53
C TYR A 16 -1.51 -4.07 2.35
N TYR A 17 -2.60 -3.65 1.73
CA TYR A 17 -3.65 -2.87 2.38
C TYR A 17 -4.95 -3.67 2.49
N PHE A 18 -5.78 -3.29 3.46
CA PHE A 18 -7.11 -3.86 3.61
C PHE A 18 -8.05 -3.35 2.52
N ALA A 19 -8.29 -4.18 1.51
CA ALA A 19 -9.30 -3.91 0.49
C ALA A 19 -10.70 -4.24 1.02
N LEU A 20 -11.62 -3.29 0.81
CA LEU A 20 -13.05 -3.47 1.10
C LEU A 20 -13.63 -4.64 0.27
N PRO A 21 -14.59 -5.39 0.82
CA PRO A 21 -15.20 -6.51 0.13
C PRO A 21 -15.94 -6.02 -1.12
N LYS A 22 -15.55 -6.52 -2.31
CA LYS A 22 -16.24 -6.20 -3.57
C LYS A 22 -17.52 -7.00 -3.80
N ALA A 23 -17.64 -8.20 -3.23
CA ALA A 23 -18.82 -9.06 -3.44
C ALA A 23 -19.10 -10.08 -2.32
N ASN A 24 -18.06 -10.55 -1.60
CA ASN A 24 -18.19 -11.72 -0.73
C ASN A 24 -18.26 -11.39 0.77
N GLY A 25 -18.33 -10.11 1.16
CA GLY A 25 -18.33 -9.67 2.57
C GLY A 25 -17.00 -9.82 3.31
N PHE A 26 -16.04 -10.58 2.78
CA PHE A 26 -14.71 -10.76 3.35
C PHE A 26 -13.72 -9.68 2.89
N LYS A 27 -12.98 -9.10 3.84
CA LYS A 27 -11.84 -8.22 3.56
C LYS A 27 -10.73 -9.04 2.89
N THR A 28 -10.00 -8.43 1.97
CA THR A 28 -8.85 -9.08 1.31
C THR A 28 -7.64 -8.18 1.46
N CYS A 29 -6.47 -8.77 1.63
CA CYS A 29 -5.20 -8.04 1.60
C CYS A 29 -4.80 -7.90 0.13
N LYS A 30 -4.81 -6.67 -0.38
CA LYS A 30 -4.32 -6.39 -1.73
C LYS A 30 -2.96 -5.74 -1.64
N ARG A 31 -2.06 -6.15 -2.54
CA ARG A 31 -0.73 -5.54 -2.63
C ARG A 31 -0.85 -4.07 -3.00
N CYS A 32 -0.01 -3.26 -2.38
CA CYS A 32 0.22 -1.87 -2.71
C CYS A 32 0.78 -1.71 -4.12
N ASP A 33 0.77 -0.49 -4.63
CA ASP A 33 1.44 -0.17 -5.88
C ASP A 33 2.96 -0.36 -5.73
N GLY A 34 3.66 -0.80 -6.78
CA GLY A 34 5.11 -1.01 -6.72
C GLY A 34 5.90 0.27 -6.44
N SER A 35 5.26 1.43 -6.57
CA SER A 35 5.82 2.73 -6.22
C SER A 35 5.95 2.96 -4.70
N CYS A 36 5.33 2.14 -3.85
CA CYS A 36 5.34 2.31 -2.39
C CYS A 36 5.69 1.05 -1.60
N SER A 37 6.29 1.27 -0.44
CA SER A 37 6.61 0.20 0.51
C SER A 37 5.41 -0.15 1.39
N THR A 38 4.62 0.86 1.77
CA THR A 38 3.36 0.66 2.50
C THR A 38 2.29 1.59 1.96
N CYS A 39 1.03 1.15 2.00
CA CYS A 39 -0.11 1.95 1.56
C CYS A 39 -1.35 1.69 2.41
N SER A 40 -2.24 2.69 2.48
CA SER A 40 -3.54 2.60 3.15
C SER A 40 -4.69 2.30 2.20
N GLY A 41 -4.43 2.20 0.90
CA GLY A 41 -5.46 2.09 -0.12
C GLY A 41 -4.91 1.78 -1.50
N PRO A 42 -5.79 1.66 -2.50
CA PRO A 42 -5.39 1.38 -3.87
C PRO A 42 -4.64 2.56 -4.51
N GLY A 43 -3.65 2.22 -5.33
CA GLY A 43 -2.94 3.15 -6.21
C GLY A 43 -1.75 3.87 -5.58
N GLU A 44 -0.96 4.50 -6.43
CA GLU A 44 0.27 5.23 -6.10
C GLU A 44 0.06 6.48 -5.23
N ARG A 45 -1.20 6.89 -5.00
CA ARG A 45 -1.57 8.09 -4.22
C ARG A 45 -2.16 7.75 -2.86
N ASN A 46 -2.00 6.52 -2.41
CA ASN A 46 -2.40 6.07 -1.07
C ASN A 46 -1.22 5.52 -0.26
N CYS A 47 -0.01 5.95 -0.61
CA CYS A 47 1.22 5.52 0.01
C CYS A 47 1.33 6.10 1.42
N THR A 48 1.80 5.28 2.35
CA THR A 48 2.13 5.68 3.73
C THR A 48 3.63 5.60 4.00
N SER A 49 4.36 4.85 3.17
CA SER A 49 5.83 4.84 3.18
C SER A 49 6.35 4.53 1.79
N CYS A 50 7.50 5.11 1.48
CA CYS A 50 8.15 4.97 0.18
C CYS A 50 9.42 4.12 0.28
N PRO A 51 9.77 3.41 -0.80
CA PRO A 51 11.04 2.69 -0.86
C PRO A 51 12.22 3.66 -0.82
N GLU A 52 13.40 3.14 -0.52
CA GLU A 52 14.62 3.95 -0.44
C GLU A 52 14.85 4.72 -1.76
N GLY A 53 15.20 6.00 -1.65
CA GLY A 53 15.35 6.90 -2.80
C GLY A 53 14.05 7.59 -3.25
N TYR A 54 12.91 7.29 -2.63
CA TYR A 54 11.64 7.98 -2.85
C TYR A 54 11.23 8.79 -1.62
N LEU A 55 10.62 9.93 -1.85
CA LEU A 55 10.09 10.83 -0.83
C LEU A 55 8.57 10.75 -0.81
N LEU A 56 8.01 10.60 0.39
CA LEU A 56 6.56 10.65 0.59
C LEU A 56 6.10 12.10 0.56
N GLU A 57 5.43 12.51 -0.51
CA GLU A 57 4.80 13.82 -0.62
C GLU A 57 3.27 13.65 -0.56
N GLY A 58 2.70 14.01 0.59
CA GLY A 58 1.30 13.78 0.91
C GLY A 58 0.98 12.30 1.05
N SER A 59 0.61 11.67 -0.06
CA SER A 59 0.26 10.26 -0.15
C SER A 59 0.84 9.60 -1.41
N THR A 60 1.79 10.26 -2.07
CA THR A 60 2.42 9.78 -3.31
C THR A 60 3.93 9.67 -3.07
N CYS A 61 4.54 8.62 -3.61
CA CYS A 61 5.99 8.45 -3.54
C CYS A 61 6.62 9.06 -4.78
N MET A 62 7.34 10.16 -4.60
CA MET A 62 8.05 10.84 -5.68
C MET A 62 9.54 10.47 -5.63
N VAL A 63 10.13 10.21 -6.79
CA VAL A 63 11.57 9.97 -6.90
C VAL A 63 12.33 11.18 -6.35
N GLY A 64 13.24 10.93 -5.41
CA GLY A 64 14.07 11.95 -4.76
C GLY A 64 15.17 12.54 -5.67
N THR A 65 14.94 12.67 -6.97
CA THR A 65 15.88 13.32 -7.91
C THR A 65 15.78 14.84 -7.90
N ILE A 66 14.92 15.41 -7.05
CA ILE A 66 14.81 16.86 -6.91
C ILE A 66 15.53 17.25 -5.62
N CYS A 67 16.80 17.64 -5.75
CA CYS A 67 17.44 18.49 -4.76
C CYS A 67 16.61 19.78 -4.74
N LYS A 68 15.78 19.98 -3.71
CA LYS A 68 15.11 21.27 -3.53
C LYS A 68 16.20 22.21 -2.98
N ASP A 69 16.71 23.05 -3.88
CA ASP A 69 17.70 24.12 -3.67
C ASP A 69 17.45 24.92 -2.38
#